data_AF-X0ZY87-F1
#
_entry.id   AF-X0ZY87-F1
#
_cell.length_a   1.000
_cell.length_b   1.000
_cell.length_c   1.000
_cell.angle_alpha   90.00
_cell.angle_beta   90.00
_cell.angle_gamma   90.00
#
_symmetry.space_group_name_H-M   'P 1'
#
loop_
_entity.id
_entity.type
_entity.pdbx_description
1 polymer ?
#
loop_
_entity_poly.entity_id
_entity_poly.type
_entity_poly.pdbx_seq_one_letter_code
_entity_poly.pdbx_strand_id
1 'polypeptide(L)'
;MAIDLGKDPNILILISFAEILFILVPSLIAAKIEKKPFIVEVKELGFNVKNSKFLNIILKICAGMVIGIFFFFISDFLLMIYIRFIIQNLFGAGFIEDGIDNAISTSPVNPNVIQLLLLIAIQIFIVGLCEEAFFRGFIINKSKMKLKLTYSVILSSFLFAVYHVPPFLSPC
;
A
#
# COMPACT_ATOMS: atom_id res chain seq x y z
N MET A 1 -12.28 19.16 -11.97
CA MET A 1 -10.94 18.99 -12.58
C MET A 1 -10.13 18.14 -11.63
N ALA A 2 -10.13 16.82 -11.80
CA ALA A 2 -9.29 15.94 -11.00
C ALA A 2 -7.84 16.13 -11.46
N ILE A 3 -6.92 16.43 -10.53
CA ILE A 3 -5.50 16.51 -10.86
C ILE A 3 -5.01 15.08 -10.97
N ASP A 4 -4.79 14.62 -12.19
CA ASP A 4 -4.26 13.29 -12.47
C ASP A 4 -2.74 13.30 -12.32
N LEU A 5 -2.29 13.28 -11.06
CA LEU A 5 -0.87 13.32 -10.70
C LEU A 5 -0.10 12.08 -11.16
N GLY A 6 -0.80 11.00 -11.53
CA GLY A 6 -0.21 9.74 -11.99
C GLY A 6 0.17 9.74 -13.48
N LYS A 7 -0.31 10.70 -14.28
CA LYS A 7 -0.05 10.74 -15.73
C LYS A 7 1.39 11.07 -16.11
N ASP A 8 2.10 11.86 -15.30
CA ASP A 8 3.50 12.20 -15.55
C ASP A 8 4.41 11.26 -14.72
N PRO A 9 5.21 10.40 -15.37
CA PRO A 9 6.15 9.51 -14.68
C PRO A 9 7.09 10.25 -13.72
N ASN A 10 7.51 11.47 -14.04
CA ASN A 10 8.44 12.24 -13.20
C ASN A 10 7.77 12.72 -11.92
N ILE A 11 6.51 13.14 -12.01
CA ILE A 11 5.71 13.53 -10.85
C ILE A 11 5.47 12.30 -9.97
N LEU A 12 5.13 11.15 -10.58
CA LEU A 12 4.95 9.90 -9.85
C LEU A 12 6.23 9.52 -9.09
N ILE A 13 7.39 9.52 -9.76
CA ILE A 13 8.69 9.27 -9.13
C ILE A 13 8.92 10.19 -7.93
N LEU A 14 8.70 11.50 -8.10
CA LEU A 14 8.89 12.49 -7.04
C LEU A 14 7.97 12.22 -5.84
N ILE A 15 6.70 11.94 -6.09
CA ILE A 15 5.71 11.66 -5.04
C ILE A 15 6.03 10.34 -4.34
N SER A 16 6.52 9.33 -5.05
CA SER A 16 6.91 8.05 -4.43
C SER A 16 8.06 8.19 -3.42
N PHE A 17 8.90 9.24 -3.50
CA PHE A 17 9.86 9.53 -2.43
C PHE A 17 9.20 10.08 -1.17
N ALA A 18 8.01 10.68 -1.26
CA ALA A 18 7.26 11.15 -0.10
C ALA A 18 6.81 10.00 0.81
N GLU A 19 6.79 8.76 0.32
CA GLU A 19 6.54 7.54 1.12
C GLU A 19 7.49 7.41 2.31
N ILE A 20 8.69 7.99 2.23
CA ILE A 20 9.65 8.04 3.36
C ILE A 20 9.02 8.71 4.60
N LEU A 21 8.04 9.60 4.40
CA LEU A 21 7.29 10.23 5.48
C LEU A 21 6.52 9.21 6.34
N PHE A 22 6.14 8.05 5.81
CA PHE A 22 5.52 6.97 6.59
C PHE A 22 6.45 6.35 7.63
N ILE A 23 7.76 6.55 7.50
CA ILE A 23 8.72 6.20 8.54
C ILE A 23 8.92 7.41 9.44
N LEU A 24 9.25 8.56 8.85
CA LEU A 24 9.71 9.73 9.62
C LEU A 24 8.62 10.32 10.52
N VAL A 25 7.44 10.61 9.96
CA VAL A 25 6.36 11.31 10.67
C VAL A 25 5.84 10.51 11.88
N PRO A 26 5.41 9.25 11.74
CA PRO A 26 4.89 8.49 12.88
C PRO A 26 5.97 8.21 13.93
N SER A 27 7.22 7.93 13.53
CA SER A 27 8.32 7.77 14.49
C SER A 27 8.62 9.07 15.24
N LEU A 28 8.57 10.24 14.60
CA LEU A 28 8.75 11.53 15.28
C LEU A 28 7.61 11.83 16.26
N ILE A 29 6.36 11.59 15.85
CA ILE A 29 5.19 11.77 16.71
C ILE A 29 5.27 10.83 17.92
N ALA A 30 5.55 9.54 17.70
CA ALA A 30 5.68 8.56 18.77
C ALA A 30 6.84 8.87 19.71
N ALA A 31 8.02 9.25 19.18
CA ALA A 31 9.16 9.66 19.99
C ALA A 31 8.82 10.81 20.93
N LYS A 32 8.05 11.80 20.45
CA LYS A 32 7.61 12.94 21.25
C LYS A 32 6.57 12.55 22.32
N ILE A 33 5.63 11.67 21.99
CA ILE A 33 4.58 11.22 22.93
C ILE A 33 5.15 10.29 24.00
N GLU A 34 5.98 9.32 23.61
CA GLU A 34 6.56 8.32 24.50
C GLU A 34 7.84 8.82 25.21
N LYS A 35 8.32 10.02 24.87
CA LYS A 35 9.56 10.62 25.40
C LYS A 35 10.79 9.73 25.20
N LYS A 36 10.84 9.03 24.06
CA LYS A 36 11.96 8.17 23.66
C LYS A 36 12.78 8.83 22.56
N PRO A 37 14.08 8.50 22.42
CA PRO A 37 14.87 8.98 21.28
C PRO A 37 14.30 8.45 19.96
N PHE A 38 14.24 9.31 18.93
CA PHE A 38 13.76 8.95 17.59
C PHE A 38 14.40 7.69 17.02
N ILE A 39 15.72 7.50 17.23
CA ILE A 39 16.47 6.33 16.74
C ILE A 39 15.93 5.02 17.34
N VAL A 40 15.43 5.06 18.58
CA VAL A 40 14.83 3.87 19.22
C VAL A 40 13.52 3.51 18.52
N GLU A 41 12.67 4.51 18.25
CA GLU A 41 11.41 4.30 17.53
C GLU A 41 11.65 3.74 16.12
N VAL A 42 12.62 4.28 15.36
CA VAL A 42 12.96 3.77 14.02
C VAL A 42 13.44 2.31 14.09
N LYS A 43 14.23 1.94 15.09
CA LYS A 43 14.68 0.54 15.26
C LYS A 43 13.53 -0.41 15.58
N GLU A 44 12.49 0.07 16.27
CA GLU A 44 11.28 -0.72 16.59
C GLU A 44 10.41 -1.01 15.35
N LEU A 45 10.59 -0.28 14.23
CA LEU A 45 9.85 -0.49 12.99
C LEU A 45 10.21 -1.77 12.21
N GLY A 46 11.19 -2.55 12.70
CA GLY A 46 11.51 -3.84 12.09
C GLY A 46 12.73 -3.85 11.17
N PHE A 47 13.51 -2.76 11.11
CA PHE A 47 14.81 -2.72 10.41
C PHE A 47 15.91 -3.58 11.06
N ASN A 48 15.56 -4.44 12.02
CA ASN A 48 16.50 -5.39 12.60
C ASN A 48 16.74 -6.52 11.60
N VAL A 49 17.85 -6.40 10.86
CA VAL A 49 18.42 -7.48 10.05
C VAL A 49 18.87 -8.59 11.01
N LYS A 50 17.94 -9.47 11.38
CA LYS A 50 18.30 -10.73 12.03
C LYS A 50 19.11 -11.53 11.02
N ASN A 51 20.17 -12.17 11.51
CA ASN A 51 21.10 -12.98 10.72
C ASN A 51 20.43 -14.27 10.22
N SER A 52 19.44 -14.11 9.35
CA SER A 52 18.69 -15.19 8.75
C SER A 52 19.48 -15.73 7.57
N LYS A 53 19.53 -17.07 7.43
CA LYS A 53 20.20 -17.71 6.31
C LYS A 53 19.60 -17.19 5.01
N PHE A 54 20.46 -16.83 4.05
CA PHE A 54 20.06 -16.28 2.74
C PHE A 54 18.95 -17.08 2.05
N LEU A 55 19.01 -18.41 2.12
CA LEU A 55 17.98 -19.31 1.57
C LEU A 55 16.59 -19.08 2.19
N ASN A 56 16.50 -18.79 3.49
CA ASN A 56 15.23 -18.50 4.15
C ASN A 56 14.66 -17.15 3.71
N ILE A 57 15.52 -16.18 3.36
CA ILE A 57 15.09 -14.88 2.83
C ILE A 57 14.49 -15.09 1.44
N ILE A 58 15.18 -15.81 0.56
CA ILE A 58 14.69 -16.14 -0.78
C ILE A 58 13.34 -16.86 -0.71
N LEU A 59 13.23 -17.91 0.13
CA LEU A 59 11.98 -18.66 0.27
C LEU A 59 10.81 -17.79 0.71
N LYS A 60 11.03 -16.83 1.62
CA LYS A 60 10.00 -15.89 2.05
C LYS A 60 9.58 -14.93 0.94
N ILE A 61 10.54 -14.43 0.17
CA ILE A 61 10.26 -13.57 -0.99
C ILE A 61 9.44 -14.34 -2.03
N CYS A 62 9.87 -15.56 -2.40
CA CYS A 62 9.15 -16.40 -3.35
C CYS A 62 7.73 -16.75 -2.86
N ALA A 63 7.58 -17.12 -1.58
CA ALA A 63 6.27 -17.38 -1.00
C ALA A 63 5.37 -16.13 -1.04
N GLY A 64 5.93 -14.96 -0.71
CA GLY A 64 5.23 -13.68 -0.80
C GLY A 64 4.78 -13.37 -2.22
N MET A 65 5.62 -13.61 -3.22
CA MET A 65 5.27 -13.44 -4.64
C MET A 65 4.14 -14.37 -5.06
N VAL A 66 4.21 -15.66 -4.72
CA VAL A 66 3.15 -16.63 -5.06
C VAL A 66 1.82 -16.25 -4.43
N ILE A 67 1.84 -15.89 -3.14
CA ILE A 67 0.65 -15.42 -2.41
C ILE A 67 0.11 -14.13 -3.03
N GLY A 68 0.98 -13.19 -3.39
CA GLY A 68 0.60 -11.93 -4.02
C GLY A 68 -0.07 -12.14 -5.38
N ILE A 69 0.51 -12.98 -6.23
CA ILE A 69 -0.07 -13.33 -7.54
C ILE A 69 -1.44 -14.00 -7.35
N PHE A 70 -1.55 -14.91 -6.40
CA PHE A 70 -2.82 -15.57 -6.08
C PHE A 70 -3.90 -14.56 -5.66
N PHE A 71 -3.58 -13.64 -4.76
CA PHE A 71 -4.52 -12.60 -4.32
C PHE A 71 -4.85 -11.59 -5.42
N PHE A 72 -3.91 -11.28 -6.32
CA PHE A 72 -4.17 -10.42 -7.47
C PHE A 72 -5.31 -10.97 -8.33
N PHE A 73 -5.25 -12.25 -8.71
CA PHE A 73 -6.31 -12.90 -9.50
C PHE A 73 -7.63 -13.01 -8.73
N ILE A 74 -7.59 -13.30 -7.43
CA ILE A 74 -8.80 -13.34 -6.60
C ILE A 74 -9.45 -11.96 -6.52
N SER A 75 -8.66 -10.91 -6.35
CA SER A 75 -9.17 -9.54 -6.26
C SER A 75 -9.92 -9.15 -7.53
N ASP A 76 -9.35 -9.46 -8.71
CA ASP A 76 -10.00 -9.20 -10.00
C ASP A 76 -11.31 -9.99 -10.15
N PHE A 77 -11.30 -11.27 -9.75
CA PHE A 77 -12.49 -12.11 -9.76
C PHE A 77 -13.60 -11.56 -8.82
N LEU A 78 -13.24 -11.12 -7.61
CA LEU A 78 -14.18 -10.52 -6.66
C LEU A 78 -14.73 -9.19 -7.17
N LEU A 79 -13.90 -8.36 -7.81
CA LEU A 79 -14.31 -7.10 -8.42
C LEU A 79 -15.32 -7.35 -9.55
N MET A 80 -15.05 -8.34 -10.41
CA MET A 80 -15.97 -8.74 -11.48
C MET A 80 -17.33 -9.17 -10.92
N ILE A 81 -17.35 -9.99 -9.86
CA ILE A 81 -18.59 -10.39 -9.18
C ILE A 81 -19.30 -9.16 -8.62
N TYR A 82 -18.59 -8.29 -7.93
CA TYR A 82 -19.18 -7.10 -7.33
C TYR A 82 -19.85 -6.19 -8.37
N ILE A 83 -19.13 -5.84 -9.45
CA ILE A 83 -19.66 -4.97 -10.50
C ILE A 83 -20.82 -5.64 -11.24
N ARG A 84 -20.62 -6.85 -11.76
CA ARG A 84 -21.60 -7.49 -12.66
C ARG A 84 -22.79 -8.11 -11.94
N PHE A 85 -22.61 -8.60 -10.72
CA PHE A 85 -23.68 -9.30 -10.00
C PHE A 85 -24.37 -8.43 -8.96
N ILE A 86 -23.66 -7.51 -8.31
CA ILE A 86 -24.25 -6.66 -7.28
C ILE A 86 -24.67 -5.33 -7.90
N ILE A 87 -23.71 -4.57 -8.46
CA ILE A 87 -24.00 -3.22 -8.96
C ILE A 87 -24.92 -3.25 -10.17
N GLN A 88 -24.65 -4.09 -11.17
CA GLN A 88 -25.47 -4.16 -12.38
C GLN A 88 -26.91 -4.59 -12.09
N ASN A 89 -27.12 -5.49 -11.13
CA ASN A 89 -28.46 -5.96 -10.77
C ASN A 89 -29.22 -4.94 -9.91
N LEU A 90 -28.52 -4.15 -9.08
CA LEU A 90 -29.15 -3.14 -8.22
C LEU A 90 -29.43 -1.82 -8.95
N PHE A 91 -28.51 -1.39 -9.81
CA PHE A 91 -28.51 -0.04 -10.41
C PHE A 91 -28.60 -0.04 -11.95
N GLY A 92 -28.52 -1.22 -12.59
CA GLY A 92 -28.57 -1.36 -14.05
C GLY A 92 -27.23 -1.12 -14.73
N ALA A 93 -27.18 -1.41 -16.04
CA ALA A 93 -25.96 -1.25 -16.85
C ALA A 93 -25.57 0.22 -17.07
N GLY A 94 -26.56 1.12 -17.23
CA GLY A 94 -26.30 2.55 -17.45
C GLY A 94 -25.55 3.21 -16.28
N PHE A 95 -25.82 2.79 -15.04
CA PHE A 95 -25.07 3.28 -13.87
C PHE A 95 -23.59 2.87 -13.91
N ILE A 96 -23.27 1.70 -14.46
CA ILE A 96 -21.90 1.24 -14.62
C ILE A 96 -21.21 2.01 -15.74
N GLU A 97 -21.89 2.24 -16.87
CA GLU A 97 -21.36 3.05 -17.98
C GLU A 97 -21.05 4.48 -17.52
N ASP A 98 -21.99 5.12 -16.80
CA ASP A 98 -21.78 6.44 -16.21
C ASP A 98 -20.62 6.46 -15.20
N GLY A 99 -20.43 5.37 -14.44
CA GLY A 99 -19.31 5.20 -13.51
C GLY A 99 -17.96 5.14 -14.23
N ILE A 100 -17.87 4.33 -15.28
CA ILE A 100 -16.66 4.17 -16.10
C ILE A 100 -16.30 5.48 -16.81
N ASP A 101 -17.28 6.16 -17.40
CA ASP A 101 -17.06 7.39 -18.18
C ASP A 101 -16.61 8.57 -17.30
N ASN A 102 -17.01 8.57 -16.04
CA ASN A 102 -16.62 9.59 -15.06
C ASN A 102 -15.48 9.15 -14.13
N ALA A 103 -14.94 7.94 -14.32
CA ALA A 103 -13.86 7.42 -13.50
C ALA A 103 -12.55 8.20 -13.72
N ILE A 104 -11.78 8.39 -12.65
CA ILE A 104 -10.41 8.86 -12.77
C ILE A 104 -9.63 7.76 -13.50
N SER A 105 -9.06 8.10 -14.65
CA SER A 105 -8.27 7.19 -15.47
C SER A 105 -7.19 6.52 -14.62
N THR A 106 -7.28 5.20 -14.48
CA THR A 106 -6.21 4.34 -13.95
C THR A 106 -5.29 3.85 -15.06
N SER A 107 -5.32 4.52 -16.22
CA SER A 107 -4.56 4.08 -17.39
C SER A 107 -3.08 3.98 -17.04
N PRO A 108 -2.38 2.94 -17.51
CA PRO A 108 -0.97 2.78 -17.26
C PRO A 108 -0.22 4.04 -17.69
N VAL A 109 0.69 4.49 -16.82
CA VAL A 109 1.64 5.54 -17.18
C VAL A 109 2.50 5.03 -18.34
N ASN A 110 2.94 5.92 -19.22
CA ASN A 110 3.86 5.59 -20.32
C ASN A 110 5.30 6.06 -19.99
N PRO A 111 6.01 5.43 -19.04
CA PRO A 111 7.38 5.78 -18.73
C PRO A 111 8.32 5.34 -19.85
N ASN A 112 9.40 6.09 -20.05
CA ASN A 112 10.53 5.58 -20.82
C ASN A 112 11.22 4.43 -20.04
N VAL A 113 12.12 3.68 -20.71
CA VAL A 113 12.79 2.52 -20.10
C VAL A 113 13.53 2.87 -18.80
N ILE A 114 14.16 4.05 -18.75
CA ILE A 114 14.93 4.50 -17.57
C ILE A 114 13.98 4.81 -16.41
N GLN A 115 12.89 5.54 -16.68
CA GLN A 115 11.84 5.86 -15.71
C GLN A 115 11.16 4.59 -15.20
N LEU A 116 10.92 3.61 -16.06
CA LEU A 116 10.34 2.33 -15.66
C LEU A 116 11.26 1.58 -14.69
N LEU A 117 12.55 1.48 -15.02
CA LEU A 117 13.54 0.85 -14.14
C LEU A 117 13.64 1.57 -12.78
N LEU A 118 13.59 2.91 -12.81
CA LEU A 118 13.61 3.73 -11.60
C LEU A 118 12.35 3.52 -10.76
N LEU A 119 11.16 3.49 -11.36
CA LEU A 119 9.90 3.22 -10.68
C LEU A 119 9.90 1.84 -10.03
N ILE A 120 10.39 0.80 -10.73
CA ILE A 120 10.51 -0.55 -10.17
C ILE A 120 11.45 -0.54 -8.96
N ALA A 121 12.60 0.12 -9.06
CA ALA A 121 13.54 0.23 -7.95
C ALA A 121 12.92 0.95 -6.74
N ILE A 122 12.24 2.07 -6.98
CA ILE A 122 11.55 2.84 -5.93
C ILE A 122 10.46 2.00 -5.28
N GLN A 123 9.66 1.27 -6.05
CA GLN A 123 8.58 0.44 -5.51
C GLN A 123 9.11 -0.64 -4.57
N ILE A 124 10.24 -1.27 -4.92
CA ILE A 124 10.83 -2.36 -4.13
C ILE A 124 11.57 -1.81 -2.90
N PHE A 125 12.41 -0.79 -3.08
CA PHE A 125 13.33 -0.33 -2.04
C PHE A 125 12.81 0.80 -1.17
N ILE A 126 11.82 1.55 -1.64
CA ILE A 126 11.27 2.69 -0.90
C ILE A 126 9.85 2.35 -0.50
N VAL A 127 8.93 2.25 -1.45
CA VAL A 127 7.50 2.11 -1.17
C VAL A 127 7.23 0.87 -0.33
N GLY A 128 7.63 -0.32 -0.81
CA GLY A 128 7.39 -1.57 -0.09
C GLY A 128 8.04 -1.63 1.30
N LEU A 129 9.24 -1.05 1.47
CA LEU A 129 9.87 -0.99 2.79
C LEU A 129 9.18 0.00 3.73
N CYS A 130 8.76 1.17 3.22
CA CYS A 130 8.08 2.19 4.02
C CYS A 130 6.70 1.72 4.46
N GLU A 131 5.93 1.12 3.55
CA GLU A 131 4.62 0.55 3.87
C GLU A 131 4.73 -0.58 4.89
N GLU A 132 5.65 -1.53 4.71
CA GLU A 132 5.85 -2.62 5.66
C GLU A 132 6.29 -2.09 7.04
N ALA A 133 7.22 -1.13 7.07
CA ALA A 133 7.68 -0.49 8.30
C ALA A 133 6.55 0.27 9.01
N PHE A 134 5.65 0.92 8.28
CA PHE A 134 4.53 1.65 8.88
C PHE A 134 3.40 0.72 9.31
N PHE A 135 2.83 -0.08 8.41
CA PHE A 135 1.67 -0.91 8.73
C PHE A 135 2.06 -2.05 9.68
N ARG A 136 3.11 -2.81 9.36
CA ARG A 136 3.50 -3.96 10.20
C ARG A 136 4.44 -3.59 11.32
N GLY A 137 5.37 -2.67 11.06
CA GLY A 137 6.34 -2.21 12.05
C GLY A 137 5.74 -1.24 13.07
N PHE A 138 4.99 -0.22 12.63
CA PHE A 138 4.45 0.80 13.54
C PHE A 138 3.06 0.43 14.08
N ILE A 139 2.07 0.31 13.19
CA ILE A 139 0.65 0.18 13.59
C ILE A 139 0.44 -1.07 14.43
N ILE A 140 0.89 -2.25 13.96
CA ILE A 140 0.73 -3.49 14.73
C ILE A 140 1.49 -3.44 16.06
N ASN A 141 2.73 -2.93 16.09
CA ASN A 141 3.52 -2.92 17.32
C ASN A 141 3.02 -1.92 18.37
N LYS A 142 2.44 -0.80 17.96
CA LYS A 142 1.84 0.16 18.90
C LYS A 142 0.44 -0.28 19.34
N SER A 143 -0.37 -0.83 18.43
CA SER A 143 -1.71 -1.32 18.77
C SER A 143 -1.68 -2.56 19.67
N LYS A 144 -0.71 -3.48 19.50
CA LYS A 144 -0.57 -4.66 20.37
C LYS A 144 -0.28 -4.33 21.83
N MET A 145 0.16 -3.10 22.14
CA MET A 145 0.34 -2.65 23.52
C MET A 145 -1.00 -2.52 24.26
N LYS A 146 -2.10 -2.36 23.54
CA LYS A 146 -3.45 -2.17 24.09
C LYS A 146 -4.46 -3.22 23.60
N LEU A 147 -4.21 -3.87 22.47
CA LEU A 147 -5.10 -4.83 21.82
C LEU A 147 -4.42 -6.19 21.68
N LYS A 148 -5.22 -7.26 21.53
CA LYS A 148 -4.68 -8.56 21.14
C LYS A 148 -4.08 -8.49 19.72
N LEU A 149 -3.13 -9.38 19.43
CA LEU A 149 -2.44 -9.44 18.13
C LEU A 149 -3.43 -9.52 16.96
N THR A 150 -4.45 -10.38 17.06
CA THR A 150 -5.47 -10.54 16.00
C THR A 150 -6.16 -9.22 15.66
N TYR A 151 -6.60 -8.46 16.66
CA TYR A 151 -7.25 -7.16 16.44
C TYR A 151 -6.28 -6.10 15.90
N SER A 152 -5.01 -6.18 16.30
CA SER A 152 -3.95 -5.30 15.78
C SER A 152 -3.70 -5.54 14.29
N VAL A 153 -3.69 -6.82 13.87
CA VAL A 153 -3.59 -7.21 12.46
C VAL A 153 -4.82 -6.75 11.69
N ILE A 154 -6.04 -6.98 12.20
CA ILE A 154 -7.27 -6.54 11.54
C ILE A 154 -7.27 -5.02 11.33
N LEU A 155 -6.92 -4.25 12.37
CA LEU A 155 -6.84 -2.79 12.29
C LEU A 155 -5.81 -2.35 11.23
N SER A 156 -4.62 -2.94 11.24
CA SER A 156 -3.58 -2.63 10.25
C SER A 156 -4.03 -2.95 8.83
N SER A 157 -4.65 -4.12 8.60
CA SER A 157 -5.14 -4.51 7.28
C SER A 157 -6.26 -3.61 6.80
N PHE A 158 -7.16 -3.19 7.69
CA PHE A 158 -8.21 -2.23 7.37
C PHE A 158 -7.65 -0.87 6.96
N LEU A 159 -6.72 -0.31 7.74
CA LEU A 159 -6.07 0.95 7.40
C LEU A 159 -5.26 0.86 6.11
N PHE A 160 -4.58 -0.25 5.87
CA PHE A 160 -3.85 -0.51 4.63
C PHE A 160 -4.78 -0.55 3.42
N ALA A 161 -5.94 -1.21 3.55
CA ALA A 161 -6.95 -1.25 2.50
C ALA A 161 -7.50 0.16 2.21
N VAL A 162 -7.89 0.91 3.25
CA VAL A 162 -8.40 2.29 3.11
C VAL A 162 -7.36 3.22 2.50
N TYR A 163 -6.08 3.05 2.84
CA TYR A 163 -4.97 3.81 2.24
C TYR A 163 -4.85 3.58 0.73
N HIS A 164 -5.11 2.35 0.27
CA HIS A 164 -5.07 1.97 -1.15
C HIS A 164 -6.39 2.21 -1.88
N VAL A 165 -7.47 2.60 -1.18
CA VAL A 165 -8.63 3.16 -1.85
C VAL A 165 -8.19 4.51 -2.40
N PRO A 166 -8.32 4.77 -3.72
CA PRO A 166 -8.01 6.08 -4.27
C PRO A 166 -8.66 7.18 -3.43
N PRO A 167 -8.06 8.38 -3.28
CA PRO A 167 -8.53 9.45 -2.39
C PRO A 167 -9.92 10.04 -2.73
N PHE A 168 -10.70 9.36 -3.57
CA PHE A 168 -12.06 9.69 -3.92
C PHE A 168 -12.91 8.43 -3.67
N LEU A 169 -13.66 8.44 -2.57
CA LEU A 169 -14.82 7.57 -2.42
C LEU A 169 -15.74 7.80 -3.65
N SER A 170 -15.60 6.93 -4.66
CA SER A 170 -16.38 6.84 -5.91
C SER A 170 -16.10 7.92 -6.99
N PRO A 171 -16.15 7.62 -8.32
CA PRO A 171 -16.58 6.38 -8.96
C PRO A 171 -15.44 5.68 -9.75
N CYS A 172 -15.41 4.36 -9.65
CA CYS A 172 -15.00 3.52 -10.79
C CYS A 172 -16.27 3.05 -11.49
#